data_AF-A0AAW5W115-F1
#
_entry.id   AF-A0AAW5W115-F1
#
_cell.length_a   1.000
_cell.length_b   1.000
_cell.length_c   1.000
_cell.angle_alpha   90.00
_cell.angle_beta   90.00
_cell.angle_gamma   90.00
#
_symmetry.space_group_name_H-M   'P 1'
#
loop_
_entity.id
_entity.type
_entity.pdbx_description
1 polymer ?
#
loop_
_entity_poly.entity_id
_entity_poly.type
_entity_poly.pdbx_seq_one_letter_code
_entity_poly.pdbx_strand_id
1 'polypeptide(L)'
;MTIKAENKQGLSGDDLLWNWARWCWSGQTVGNMERYVPWQEDFRPIHQDHALAVDALYQRLPHYQAMVIQAEYPRKNAQYGHLTASERQATARLWIKQITGAVLRDEDYRRHLMDFRITVEKEILR
;
A
#
# COMPACT_ATOMS: atom_id res chain seq x y z
N MET A 1 -17.64 3.47 -29.71
CA MET A 1 -16.56 3.47 -28.71
C MET A 1 -16.90 4.53 -27.68
N THR A 2 -17.53 4.12 -26.58
CA THR A 2 -17.93 5.04 -25.51
C THR A 2 -16.76 5.14 -24.56
N ILE A 3 -16.03 6.26 -24.62
CA ILE A 3 -15.05 6.61 -23.59
C ILE A 3 -15.84 6.70 -22.29
N LYS A 4 -15.71 5.67 -21.44
CA LYS A 4 -16.31 5.69 -20.10
C LYS A 4 -15.71 6.90 -19.39
N ALA A 5 -16.59 7.81 -19.00
CA ALA A 5 -16.26 8.95 -18.18
C ALA A 5 -15.40 8.47 -17.01
N GLU A 6 -14.17 8.97 -16.95
CA GLU A 6 -13.33 8.88 -15.77
C GLU A 6 -14.13 9.47 -14.62
N ASN A 7 -14.58 8.62 -13.70
CA ASN A 7 -15.14 9.06 -12.44
C ASN A 7 -14.04 9.91 -11.78
N LYS A 8 -14.19 11.24 -11.82
CA LYS A 8 -13.58 12.16 -10.85
C LYS A 8 -14.23 11.91 -9.48
N GLN A 9 -14.06 10.71 -8.94
CA GLN A 9 -14.20 10.47 -7.52
C GLN A 9 -12.85 10.84 -6.92
N GLY A 10 -12.85 11.74 -5.93
CA GLY A 10 -11.63 12.18 -5.27
C GLY A 10 -10.77 10.97 -4.90
N LEU A 11 -9.47 11.07 -5.14
CA LEU A 11 -8.51 10.04 -4.75
C LEU A 11 -8.81 9.61 -3.31
N SER A 12 -8.95 8.33 -3.04
CA SER A 12 -9.11 7.84 -1.67
C SER A 12 -7.74 7.53 -1.06
N GLY A 13 -7.68 7.37 0.27
CA GLY A 13 -6.46 6.86 0.91
C GLY A 13 -6.01 5.51 0.36
N ASP A 14 -6.93 4.67 -0.12
CA ASP A 14 -6.58 3.38 -0.74
C ASP A 14 -5.94 3.57 -2.11
N ASP A 15 -6.42 4.53 -2.92
CA ASP A 15 -5.82 4.85 -4.21
C ASP A 15 -4.38 5.35 -4.06
N LEU A 16 -4.14 6.17 -3.04
CA LEU A 16 -2.80 6.67 -2.71
C LEU A 16 -1.87 5.53 -2.26
N LEU A 17 -2.35 4.61 -1.44
CA LEU A 17 -1.59 3.45 -0.96
C LEU A 17 -1.29 2.45 -2.08
N TRP A 18 -2.23 2.22 -3.01
CA TRP A 18 -1.99 1.40 -4.20
C TRP A 18 -1.05 2.08 -5.20
N ASN A 19 -1.13 3.40 -5.35
CA ASN A 19 -0.15 4.16 -6.11
C ASN A 19 1.27 4.00 -5.52
N TRP A 20 1.40 4.11 -4.19
CA TRP A 20 2.66 3.89 -3.48
C TRP A 20 3.15 2.44 -3.61
N ALA A 21 2.28 1.43 -3.51
CA ALA A 21 2.67 0.03 -3.69
C ALA A 21 3.26 -0.22 -5.10
N ARG A 22 2.62 0.31 -6.14
CA ARG A 22 3.12 0.24 -7.53
C ARG A 22 4.45 0.97 -7.70
N TRP A 23 4.62 2.12 -7.04
CA TRP A 23 5.89 2.84 -6.97
C TRP A 23 6.99 2.00 -6.32
N CYS A 24 6.71 1.31 -5.21
CA CYS A 24 7.66 0.40 -4.57
C CYS A 24 8.08 -0.76 -5.50
N TRP A 25 7.16 -1.30 -6.30
CA TRP A 25 7.47 -2.39 -7.25
C TRP A 25 8.30 -1.96 -8.44
N SER A 26 8.11 -0.72 -8.90
CA SER A 26 8.79 -0.21 -10.09
C SER A 26 10.32 -0.04 -9.93
N GLY A 27 10.86 -0.18 -8.72
CA GLY A 27 12.30 -0.10 -8.45
C GLY A 27 12.92 1.28 -8.71
N GLN A 28 14.26 1.34 -8.72
CA GLN A 28 14.98 2.53 -9.20
C GLN A 28 14.93 2.56 -10.73
N THR A 29 14.46 3.68 -11.29
CA THR A 29 14.62 3.97 -12.72
C THR A 29 16.04 4.45 -13.00
N VAL A 30 16.70 3.86 -14.00
CA VAL A 30 17.92 4.40 -14.58
C VAL A 30 17.55 5.54 -15.54
N GLY A 31 17.88 6.79 -15.19
CA GLY A 31 17.71 7.97 -16.06
C GLY A 31 16.25 8.39 -16.34
N ASN A 32 16.00 8.96 -17.52
CA ASN A 32 14.70 9.48 -17.99
C ASN A 32 13.69 8.39 -18.42
N MET A 33 13.87 7.13 -17.98
CA MET A 33 12.98 6.04 -18.34
C MET A 33 11.76 5.98 -17.41
N GLU A 34 10.60 5.75 -18.02
CA GLU A 34 9.35 5.54 -17.30
C GLU A 34 9.41 4.23 -16.48
N ARG A 35 8.79 4.24 -15.29
CA ARG A 35 8.77 3.11 -14.36
C ARG A 35 8.05 1.91 -14.97
N TYR A 36 8.77 0.81 -15.24
CA TYR A 36 8.16 -0.43 -15.72
C TYR A 36 7.41 -1.14 -14.58
N VAL A 37 6.12 -1.38 -14.78
CA VAL A 37 5.26 -2.14 -13.84
C VAL A 37 4.61 -3.30 -14.60
N PRO A 38 5.09 -4.54 -14.44
CA PRO A 38 4.30 -5.73 -14.74
C PRO A 38 3.49 -6.05 -13.46
N TRP A 39 2.15 -6.17 -13.45
CA TRP A 39 1.30 -6.95 -14.33
C TRP A 39 -0.13 -6.35 -14.39
N GLN A 40 -0.64 -6.27 -15.63
CA GLN A 40 -2.03 -6.36 -16.07
C GLN A 40 -3.11 -6.11 -14.99
N GLU A 41 -3.58 -4.86 -14.84
CA GLU A 41 -5.00 -4.50 -14.56
C GLU A 41 -5.18 -3.02 -14.19
N ASP A 42 -4.17 -2.36 -13.60
CA ASP A 42 -4.24 -0.93 -13.26
C ASP A 42 -3.25 -0.10 -14.10
N PHE A 43 -3.75 0.44 -15.22
CA PHE A 43 -3.01 1.28 -16.17
C PHE A 43 -2.84 2.73 -15.71
N ARG A 44 -3.31 3.12 -14.51
CA ARG A 44 -3.15 4.50 -14.03
C ARG A 44 -1.66 4.83 -13.88
N PRO A 45 -1.18 5.99 -14.35
CA PRO A 45 0.20 6.43 -14.12
C PRO A 45 0.57 6.38 -12.63
N ILE A 46 1.84 6.11 -12.32
CA ILE A 46 2.35 6.30 -10.97
C ILE A 46 2.54 7.79 -10.72
N HIS A 47 1.78 8.33 -9.78
CA HIS A 47 1.95 9.70 -9.32
C HIS A 47 3.10 9.74 -8.30
N GLN A 48 4.29 10.18 -8.75
CA GLN A 48 5.51 10.12 -7.96
C GLN A 48 5.45 10.98 -6.68
N ASP A 49 4.89 12.20 -6.76
CA ASP A 49 4.80 13.08 -5.59
C ASP A 49 3.93 12.48 -4.49
N HIS A 50 2.78 11.91 -4.85
CA HIS A 50 1.92 11.18 -3.91
C HIS A 50 2.65 9.97 -3.32
N ALA A 51 3.38 9.20 -4.13
CA ALA A 51 4.10 8.03 -3.64
C ALA A 51 5.22 8.43 -2.65
N LEU A 52 5.98 9.49 -2.94
CA LEU A 52 7.00 10.00 -2.03
C LEU A 52 6.40 10.54 -0.72
N ALA A 53 5.23 11.20 -0.79
CA ALA A 53 4.52 11.68 0.39
C ALA A 53 4.01 10.51 1.25
N VAL A 54 3.44 9.45 0.63
CA VAL A 54 3.07 8.22 1.36
C VAL A 54 4.30 7.56 1.98
N ASP A 55 5.42 7.48 1.25
CA ASP A 55 6.65 6.89 1.76
C ASP A 55 7.17 7.65 2.99
N ALA A 56 7.16 8.99 2.95
CA ALA A 56 7.56 9.81 4.09
C ALA A 56 6.69 9.58 5.35
N LEU A 57 5.39 9.34 5.18
CA LEU A 57 4.49 8.95 6.29
C LEU A 57 4.78 7.53 6.76
N TYR A 58 5.00 6.61 5.83
CA TYR A 58 5.30 5.22 6.08
C TYR A 58 6.58 5.03 6.91
N GLN A 59 7.67 5.75 6.57
CA GLN A 59 8.95 5.68 7.28
C GLN A 59 8.88 6.14 8.74
N ARG A 60 7.81 6.83 9.15
CA ARG A 60 7.58 7.28 10.53
C ARG A 60 6.86 6.25 11.39
N LEU A 61 6.32 5.18 10.78
CA LEU A 61 5.60 4.15 11.50
C LEU A 61 6.53 3.32 12.39
N PRO A 62 6.09 2.93 13.60
CA PRO A 62 6.72 1.85 14.34
C PRO A 62 6.82 0.59 13.47
N HIS A 63 7.93 -0.14 13.59
CA HIS A 63 8.28 -1.25 12.70
C HIS A 63 7.12 -2.27 12.52
N TYR A 64 6.47 -2.67 13.62
CA TYR A 64 5.36 -3.63 13.54
C TYR A 64 4.14 -3.07 12.77
N GLN A 65 3.85 -1.76 12.85
CA GLN A 65 2.78 -1.11 12.09
C GLN A 65 3.17 -1.01 10.62
N ALA A 66 4.44 -0.68 10.34
CA ALA A 66 4.98 -0.63 9.00
C ALA A 66 4.86 -1.99 8.28
N MET A 67 5.04 -3.10 9.02
CA MET A 67 4.84 -4.46 8.49
C MET A 67 3.37 -4.80 8.19
N VAL A 68 2.41 -4.27 8.96
CA VAL A 68 0.96 -4.39 8.63
C VAL A 68 0.68 -3.79 7.26
N ILE A 69 1.17 -2.57 7.02
CA ILE A 69 0.95 -1.88 5.74
C ILE A 69 1.67 -2.60 4.59
N GLN A 70 2.89 -3.11 4.82
CA GLN A 70 3.60 -3.93 3.82
C GLN A 70 2.78 -5.14 3.38
N ALA A 71 2.18 -5.86 4.33
CA ALA A 71 1.42 -7.07 4.04
C ALA A 71 0.16 -6.80 3.19
N GLU A 72 -0.50 -5.66 3.41
CA GLU A 72 -1.75 -5.32 2.71
C GLU A 72 -1.56 -4.56 1.39
N TYR A 73 -0.37 -4.01 1.14
CA TYR A 73 -0.08 -3.23 -0.06
C TYR A 73 1.15 -3.78 -0.82
N PRO A 74 2.42 -3.34 -0.58
CA PRO A 74 3.58 -3.81 -1.36
C PRO A 74 3.75 -5.34 -1.46
N ARG A 75 3.39 -6.11 -0.44
CA ARG A 75 3.59 -7.58 -0.45
C ARG A 75 2.32 -8.35 -0.77
N LYS A 76 1.17 -7.67 -0.89
CA LYS A 76 -0.13 -8.34 -1.04
C LYS A 76 -0.17 -9.27 -2.23
N ASN A 77 0.27 -8.83 -3.40
CA ASN A 77 0.20 -9.65 -4.61
C ASN A 77 1.37 -10.66 -4.67
N ALA A 78 2.59 -10.22 -4.38
CA ALA A 78 3.79 -11.06 -4.52
C ALA A 78 3.90 -12.17 -3.46
N GLN A 79 3.53 -11.88 -2.21
CA GLN A 79 3.72 -12.82 -1.08
C GLN A 79 2.41 -13.43 -0.60
N TYR A 80 1.29 -12.71 -0.75
CA TYR A 80 -0.01 -13.10 -0.20
C TYR A 80 -1.13 -13.21 -1.23
N GLY A 81 -0.82 -13.18 -2.53
CA GLY A 81 -1.82 -13.06 -3.59
C GLY A 81 -2.75 -14.27 -3.73
N HIS A 82 -2.31 -15.41 -3.20
CA HIS A 82 -3.07 -16.67 -3.17
C HIS A 82 -3.94 -16.82 -1.91
N LEU A 83 -3.84 -15.89 -0.94
CA LEU A 83 -4.56 -15.95 0.32
C LEU A 83 -5.79 -15.06 0.31
N THR A 84 -6.85 -15.52 0.98
CA THR A 84 -7.97 -14.65 1.34
C THR A 84 -7.52 -13.52 2.27
N ALA A 85 -8.36 -12.49 2.43
CA ALA A 85 -8.05 -11.39 3.35
C ALA A 85 -7.84 -11.86 4.80
N SER A 86 -8.64 -12.83 5.26
CA SER A 86 -8.53 -13.39 6.61
C SER A 86 -7.22 -14.19 6.80
N GLU A 87 -6.88 -15.03 5.83
CA GLU A 87 -5.64 -15.82 5.85
C GLU A 87 -4.42 -14.92 5.80
N ARG A 88 -4.41 -13.92 4.90
CA ARG A 88 -3.33 -12.93 4.81
C ARG A 88 -3.12 -12.21 6.14
N GLN A 89 -4.19 -11.74 6.77
CA GLN A 89 -4.12 -11.09 8.07
C GLN A 89 -3.52 -12.03 9.14
N ALA A 90 -3.95 -13.29 9.20
CA ALA A 90 -3.42 -14.28 10.14
C ALA A 90 -1.92 -14.55 9.89
N THR A 91 -1.53 -14.78 8.63
CA THR A 91 -0.13 -15.02 8.24
C THR A 91 0.75 -13.80 8.50
N ALA A 92 0.27 -12.59 8.19
CA ALA A 92 0.98 -11.35 8.47
C ALA A 92 1.21 -11.13 9.96
N ARG A 93 0.21 -11.41 10.81
CA ARG A 93 0.36 -11.32 12.28
C ARG A 93 1.41 -12.29 12.81
N LEU A 94 1.46 -13.52 12.30
CA LEU A 94 2.50 -14.49 12.66
C LEU A 94 3.89 -14.00 12.25
N TRP A 95 4.01 -13.51 11.02
CA TRP A 95 5.25 -12.91 10.52
C TRP A 95 5.71 -11.71 11.36
N ILE A 96 4.80 -10.80 11.72
CA ILE A 96 5.08 -9.64 12.58
C ILE A 96 5.58 -10.09 13.97
N LYS A 97 4.91 -11.08 14.58
CA LYS A 97 5.34 -11.62 15.86
C LYS A 97 6.74 -12.23 15.79
N GLN A 98 7.04 -12.96 14.71
CA GLN A 98 8.35 -13.58 14.52
C GLN A 98 9.47 -12.54 14.38
N ILE A 99 9.24 -11.46 13.64
CA ILE A 99 10.28 -10.45 13.35
C ILE A 99 10.43 -9.41 14.47
N THR A 100 9.32 -8.98 15.06
CA THR A 100 9.32 -7.83 16.00
C THR A 100 9.03 -8.23 17.45
N GLY A 101 8.59 -9.46 17.69
CA GLY A 101 8.08 -9.90 18.98
C GLY A 101 6.68 -9.37 19.33
N ALA A 102 6.13 -8.42 18.54
CA ALA A 102 4.84 -7.81 18.80
C ALA A 102 3.69 -8.80 18.54
N VAL A 103 2.78 -8.93 19.51
CA VAL A 103 1.56 -9.73 19.36
C VAL A 103 0.39 -8.81 19.08
N LEU A 104 -0.06 -8.79 17.83
CA LEU A 104 -1.23 -8.02 17.42
C LEU A 104 -2.48 -8.88 17.51
N ARG A 105 -3.60 -8.34 18.01
CA ARG A 105 -4.94 -8.93 17.82
C ARG A 105 -5.51 -8.51 16.46
N ASP A 106 -6.58 -9.16 16.04
CA ASP A 106 -7.21 -8.84 14.76
C ASP A 106 -7.74 -7.42 14.68
N GLU A 107 -8.29 -6.92 15.78
CA GLU A 107 -8.77 -5.54 15.90
C GLU A 107 -7.63 -4.54 15.80
N ASP A 108 -6.50 -4.81 16.47
CA ASP A 108 -5.34 -3.93 16.45
C ASP A 108 -4.73 -3.85 15.04
N TYR A 109 -4.65 -4.99 14.33
CA TYR A 109 -4.19 -5.05 12.94
C TYR A 109 -5.07 -4.19 12.02
N ARG A 110 -6.39 -4.38 12.06
CA ARG A 110 -7.34 -3.64 11.23
C ARG A 110 -7.37 -2.15 11.56
N ARG A 111 -7.25 -1.82 12.85
CA ARG A 111 -7.17 -0.43 13.31
C ARG A 111 -5.93 0.25 12.76
N HIS A 112 -4.75 -0.35 12.87
CA HIS A 112 -3.52 0.23 12.31
C HIS A 112 -3.61 0.47 10.80
N LEU A 113 -4.20 -0.47 10.06
CA LEU A 113 -4.43 -0.31 8.63
C LEU A 113 -5.37 0.87 8.32
N MET A 114 -6.50 0.94 9.03
CA MET A 114 -7.50 1.99 8.84
C MET A 114 -6.96 3.37 9.23
N ASP A 115 -6.29 3.47 10.37
CA ASP A 115 -5.69 4.71 10.87
C ASP A 115 -4.69 5.25 9.85
N PHE A 116 -3.81 4.40 9.33
CA PHE A 116 -2.82 4.84 8.33
C PHE A 116 -3.49 5.30 7.04
N ARG A 117 -4.52 4.59 6.55
CA ARG A 117 -5.28 4.99 5.37
C ARG A 117 -5.93 6.37 5.55
N ILE A 118 -6.54 6.62 6.71
CA ILE A 118 -7.15 7.92 7.04
C ILE A 118 -6.08 9.01 7.12
N THR A 119 -4.92 8.73 7.73
CA THR A 119 -3.80 9.68 7.80
C THR A 119 -3.29 10.02 6.41
N VAL A 120 -3.06 9.04 5.55
CA VAL A 120 -2.61 9.27 4.17
C VAL A 120 -3.59 10.13 3.39
N GLU A 121 -4.88 9.80 3.47
CA GLU A 121 -5.93 10.57 2.79
C GLU A 121 -5.95 12.03 3.26
N LYS A 122 -5.90 12.25 4.58
CA LYS A 122 -5.92 13.60 5.16
C LYS A 122 -4.67 14.39 4.85
N GLU A 123 -3.47 13.81 4.96
CA GLU A 123 -2.23 14.58 4.85
C GLU A 123 -1.85 14.87 3.39
N ILE A 124 -2.29 14.06 2.43
CA ILE A 124 -1.91 14.22 1.01
C ILE A 124 -2.97 14.96 0.19
N LEU A 125 -4.25 14.88 0.55
CA LEU A 125 -5.34 15.48 -0.22
C LEU A 125 -5.88 16.78 0.38
N ARG A 126 -5.25 17.29 1.44
CA ARG A 126 -5.57 18.58 2.04
C ARG A 126 -4.99 19.75 1.27
#